data_AF-A0A960H868-F1
#
_entry.id   AF-A0A960H868-F1
#
_cell.length_a   1.000
_cell.length_b   1.000
_cell.length_c   1.000
_cell.angle_alpha   90.00
_cell.angle_beta   90.00
_cell.angle_gamma   90.00
#
_symmetry.space_group_name_H-M   'P 1'
#
loop_
_entity.id
_entity.type
_entity.pdbx_description
1 polymer ?
#
loop_
_entity_poly.entity_id
_entity_poly.type
_entity_poly.pdbx_seq_one_letter_code
_entity_poly.pdbx_strand_id
1 'polypeptide(L)'
;MAEAGKPNILILWGDDIGWYNISHNNRGAMGYRTPNIDRIAGEGIEFTDFYAQQSCTAGRAAFITGQNPLRTGLTKVGIPGADLGLQAEDPTIAELLKPHGYVTGQFGK
;
A
#
# COMPACT_ATOMS: atom_id res chain seq x y z
N MET A 1 -6.96 -5.07 31.82
CA MET A 1 -6.69 -5.24 30.38
C MET A 1 -5.23 -4.90 30.20
N ALA A 2 -4.41 -5.80 29.65
CA ALA A 2 -3.01 -5.49 29.39
C ALA A 2 -2.96 -4.29 28.44
N GLU A 3 -2.15 -3.28 28.76
CA GLU A 3 -1.82 -2.21 27.84
C GLU A 3 -1.16 -2.87 26.63
N ALA A 4 -1.89 -2.99 25.52
CA ALA A 4 -1.36 -3.56 24.31
C ALA A 4 -0.23 -2.64 23.87
N GLY A 5 1.02 -3.11 24.03
CA GLY A 5 2.19 -2.37 23.58
C GLY A 5 2.04 -1.93 22.13
N LYS A 6 2.80 -0.91 21.75
CA LYS A 6 2.73 -0.34 20.40
C LYS A 6 2.89 -1.44 19.32
N PRO A 7 1.96 -1.59 18.38
CA PRO A 7 2.00 -2.67 17.40
C PRO A 7 3.12 -2.45 16.38
N ASN A 8 3.58 -3.54 15.74
CA ASN A 8 4.40 -3.45 14.53
C ASN A 8 3.48 -3.39 13.31
N ILE A 9 3.76 -2.48 12.38
CA ILE A 9 2.95 -2.28 11.17
C ILE A 9 3.76 -2.80 9.98
N LEU A 10 3.23 -3.81 9.29
CA LEU A 10 3.78 -4.34 8.04
C LEU A 10 2.78 -4.12 6.90
N ILE A 11 3.21 -3.40 5.87
CA ILE A 11 2.43 -3.18 4.65
C ILE A 11 3.07 -4.01 3.54
N LEU A 12 2.28 -4.89 2.93
CA LEU A 12 2.65 -5.64 1.72
C LEU A 12 1.93 -5.02 0.54
N TRP A 13 2.68 -4.60 -0.49
CA TRP A 13 2.13 -3.89 -1.64
C TRP A 13 2.43 -4.63 -2.95
N GLY A 14 1.39 -5.16 -3.61
CA GLY A 14 1.51 -5.77 -4.93
C GLY A 14 1.59 -4.72 -6.04
N ASP A 15 2.42 -4.95 -7.06
CA ASP A 15 2.47 -4.15 -8.28
C ASP A 15 1.72 -4.89 -9.39
N ASP A 16 0.78 -4.22 -10.06
CA ASP A 16 -0.08 -4.80 -11.11
C ASP A 16 -0.80 -6.10 -10.73
N ILE A 17 -1.26 -6.20 -9.46
CA ILE A 17 -2.07 -7.30 -8.96
C ILE A 17 -3.56 -6.92 -9.02
N GLY A 18 -4.29 -7.56 -9.94
CA GLY A 18 -5.74 -7.44 -10.04
C GLY A 18 -6.46 -8.21 -8.94
N TRP A 19 -7.71 -7.84 -8.65
CA TRP A 19 -8.55 -8.52 -7.66
C TRP A 19 -8.64 -10.04 -7.90
N TYR A 20 -8.77 -10.44 -9.16
CA TYR A 20 -8.88 -11.84 -9.55
C TYR A 20 -7.54 -12.60 -9.51
N ASN A 21 -6.41 -11.94 -9.22
CA ASN A 21 -5.10 -12.58 -9.13
C ASN A 21 -4.82 -13.26 -7.78
N ILE A 22 -5.66 -13.04 -6.76
CA ILE A 22 -5.52 -13.66 -5.43
C ILE A 22 -6.45 -14.86 -5.36
N SER A 23 -5.94 -16.05 -5.02
CA SER A 23 -6.75 -17.29 -5.09
C SER A 23 -7.87 -17.34 -4.06
N HIS A 24 -7.74 -16.63 -2.95
CA HIS A 24 -8.83 -16.39 -1.99
C HIS A 24 -10.09 -15.82 -2.67
N ASN A 25 -9.91 -14.87 -3.60
CA ASN A 25 -11.02 -14.18 -4.26
C ASN A 25 -11.69 -15.01 -5.37
N ASN A 26 -10.94 -15.91 -6.01
CA ASN A 26 -11.41 -16.66 -7.18
C ASN A 26 -11.53 -18.18 -6.94
N ARG A 27 -11.25 -18.65 -5.72
CA ARG A 27 -11.24 -20.07 -5.31
C ARG A 27 -10.28 -20.95 -6.13
N GLY A 28 -9.12 -20.40 -6.50
CA GLY A 28 -8.10 -21.08 -7.31
C GLY A 28 -8.44 -21.18 -8.80
N ALA A 29 -9.30 -20.30 -9.31
CA ALA A 29 -9.57 -20.20 -10.74
C ALA A 29 -8.26 -19.95 -11.50
N MET A 30 -8.10 -20.59 -12.66
CA MET A 30 -6.85 -20.66 -13.44
C MET A 30 -5.74 -21.54 -12.83
N GLY A 31 -6.01 -22.25 -11.74
CA GLY A 31 -5.17 -23.37 -11.26
C GLY A 31 -3.98 -23.00 -10.36
N TYR A 32 -3.68 -21.71 -10.19
CA TYR A 32 -2.65 -21.26 -9.24
C TYR A 32 -3.24 -21.01 -7.84
N ARG A 33 -2.38 -20.95 -6.82
CA ARG A 33 -2.74 -20.65 -5.44
C ARG A 33 -1.77 -19.66 -4.80
N THR A 34 -2.28 -18.83 -3.90
CA THR A 34 -1.56 -17.86 -3.07
C THR A 34 -1.68 -18.21 -1.59
N PRO A 35 -1.25 -19.41 -1.15
CA PRO A 35 -1.61 -19.97 0.15
C PRO A 35 -1.25 -19.09 1.35
N ASN A 36 -0.16 -18.33 1.27
CA ASN A 36 0.23 -17.40 2.34
C ASN A 36 -0.67 -16.16 2.42
N ILE A 37 -1.18 -15.67 1.28
CA ILE A 37 -2.11 -14.53 1.23
C ILE A 37 -3.50 -15.01 1.64
N ASP A 38 -3.92 -16.18 1.16
CA ASP A 38 -5.20 -16.81 1.51
C ASP A 38 -5.29 -17.04 3.03
N ARG A 39 -4.17 -17.45 3.66
CA ARG A 39 -4.09 -17.58 5.11
C ARG A 39 -4.30 -16.23 5.84
N ILE A 40 -3.69 -15.14 5.37
CA ILE A 40 -3.87 -13.81 5.96
C ILE A 40 -5.34 -13.36 5.84
N ALA A 41 -5.98 -13.63 4.71
CA ALA A 41 -7.41 -13.32 4.52
C ALA A 41 -8.31 -14.14 5.46
N GLY A 42 -8.04 -15.44 5.61
CA GLY A 42 -8.81 -16.32 6.50
C GLY A 42 -8.62 -16.08 7.99
N GLU A 43 -7.48 -15.54 8.41
CA GLU A 43 -7.17 -15.18 9.81
C GLU A 43 -7.54 -13.71 10.14
N GLY A 44 -7.91 -12.92 9.13
CA GLY A 44 -8.00 -11.46 9.24
C GLY A 44 -9.34 -10.89 8.77
N ILE A 45 -9.26 -9.68 8.24
CA ILE A 45 -10.39 -8.98 7.63
C ILE A 45 -10.09 -8.79 6.15
N GLU A 46 -11.09 -9.07 5.31
CA GLU A 46 -11.07 -8.78 3.89
C GLU A 46 -11.97 -7.59 3.56
N PHE A 47 -11.59 -6.84 2.54
CA PHE A 47 -12.43 -5.79 1.96
C PHE A 47 -12.93 -6.27 0.59
N THR A 48 -14.25 -6.35 0.43
CA THR A 48 -14.88 -6.61 -0.88
C THR A 48 -14.76 -5.41 -1.81
N ASP A 49 -14.71 -4.22 -1.22
CA ASP A 49 -14.70 -2.93 -1.89
C ASP A 49 -13.48 -2.11 -1.43
N PHE A 50 -12.38 -2.20 -2.19
CA PHE A 50 -11.14 -1.45 -1.94
C PHE A 50 -10.65 -0.81 -3.24
N TYR A 51 -10.58 0.52 -3.26
CA TYR A 51 -10.30 1.30 -4.48
C TYR A 51 -8.91 1.94 -4.41
N ALA A 52 -8.24 2.00 -5.57
CA ALA A 52 -6.93 2.60 -5.73
C ALA A 52 -6.90 3.56 -6.94
N GLN A 53 -5.85 4.38 -7.01
CA GLN A 53 -5.62 5.26 -8.16
C GLN A 53 -5.09 4.46 -9.35
N GLN A 54 -5.44 4.88 -10.56
CA GLN A 54 -5.20 4.13 -11.81
C GLN A 54 -3.74 4.08 -12.31
N SER A 55 -2.73 4.45 -11.51
CA SER A 55 -1.32 4.33 -11.92
C SER A 55 -0.38 4.06 -10.76
N CYS A 56 0.80 3.49 -11.05
CA CYS A 56 1.85 3.24 -10.06
C CYS A 56 2.20 4.48 -9.24
N THR A 57 2.53 5.60 -9.91
CA THR A 57 2.93 6.85 -9.26
C THR A 57 1.77 7.44 -8.45
N ALA A 58 0.57 7.50 -9.02
CA ALA A 58 -0.59 8.07 -8.34
C ALA A 58 -1.05 7.23 -7.14
N GLY A 59 -1.08 5.90 -7.28
CA GLY A 59 -1.49 4.98 -6.21
C GLY A 59 -0.54 5.02 -5.02
N ARG A 60 0.76 4.99 -5.29
CA ARG A 60 1.79 5.07 -4.24
C ARG A 60 1.81 6.42 -3.56
N ALA A 61 1.72 7.52 -4.32
CA ALA A 61 1.63 8.86 -3.76
C ALA A 61 0.39 9.02 -2.86
N ALA A 62 -0.77 8.55 -3.33
CA ALA A 62 -2.01 8.62 -2.55
C ALA A 62 -1.92 7.81 -1.25
N PHE A 63 -1.33 6.63 -1.29
CA PHE A 63 -1.17 5.80 -0.10
C PHE A 63 -0.19 6.39 0.91
N ILE A 64 1.00 6.78 0.44
CA ILE A 64 2.07 7.28 1.31
C ILE A 64 1.63 8.58 1.99
N THR A 65 0.92 9.45 1.28
CA THR A 65 0.54 10.78 1.78
C THR A 65 -0.86 10.84 2.38
N GLY A 66 -1.73 9.87 2.09
CA GLY A 66 -3.15 9.92 2.41
C GLY A 66 -3.92 11.00 1.63
N GLN A 67 -3.36 11.51 0.53
CA GLN A 67 -3.95 12.62 -0.23
C GLN A 67 -4.39 12.21 -1.64
N ASN A 68 -5.33 12.96 -2.21
CA ASN A 68 -5.62 12.84 -3.64
C ASN A 68 -4.39 13.28 -4.46
N PRO A 69 -3.92 12.50 -5.45
CA PRO A 69 -2.76 12.84 -6.27
C PRO A 69 -2.83 14.18 -7.00
N LEU A 70 -4.02 14.77 -7.15
CA LEU A 70 -4.17 16.14 -7.65
C LEU A 70 -3.47 17.17 -6.78
N ARG A 71 -3.33 16.93 -5.47
CA ARG A 71 -2.66 17.85 -4.53
C ARG A 71 -1.13 17.81 -4.66
N THR A 72 -0.58 16.64 -4.95
CA THR A 72 0.87 16.44 -5.15
C THR A 72 1.29 16.61 -6.62
N GLY A 73 0.32 16.68 -7.55
CA GLY A 73 0.56 16.70 -8.99
C GLY A 73 0.91 15.33 -9.59
N LEU A 74 1.11 14.30 -8.76
CA LEU A 74 1.57 12.95 -9.13
C LEU A 74 0.46 12.08 -9.74
N THR A 75 -0.23 12.60 -10.75
CA THR A 75 -1.42 11.97 -11.37
C THR A 75 -1.09 10.99 -12.49
N LYS A 76 0.13 11.04 -13.03
CA LYS A 76 0.60 10.22 -14.15
C LYS A 76 1.88 9.50 -13.79
N VAL A 77 2.24 8.50 -14.60
CA VAL A 77 3.48 7.75 -14.44
C VAL A 77 4.67 8.70 -14.59
N GLY A 78 5.48 8.79 -13.55
CA GLY A 78 6.73 9.54 -13.57
C GLY A 78 7.76 8.85 -14.46
N ILE A 79 8.58 9.65 -15.14
CA ILE A 79 9.72 9.18 -15.92
C ILE A 79 10.97 9.38 -15.07
N PRO A 80 11.96 8.47 -15.10
CA PRO A 80 13.23 8.70 -14.42
C PRO A 80 13.84 10.06 -14.80
N GLY A 81 14.21 10.85 -13.78
CA GLY A 81 14.76 12.20 -13.96
C GLY A 81 13.73 13.30 -14.20
N ALA A 82 12.44 13.04 -14.04
CA ALA A 82 11.42 14.10 -14.06
C ALA A 82 11.60 15.05 -12.85
N ASP A 83 11.41 16.35 -13.09
CA ASP A 83 11.48 17.38 -12.04
C ASP A 83 10.34 17.24 -11.00
N LEU A 84 9.22 16.65 -11.41
CA LEU A 84 8.04 16.45 -10.56
C LEU A 84 8.20 15.19 -9.70
N GLY A 85 8.09 15.37 -8.38
CA GLY A 85 8.17 14.31 -7.37
C GLY A 85 7.42 14.69 -6.09
N LEU A 86 7.46 13.81 -5.07
CA LEU A 86 7.03 14.17 -3.72
C LEU A 86 7.91 15.32 -3.20
N GLN A 87 7.29 16.33 -2.63
CA GLN A 87 7.97 17.49 -2.05
C GLN A 87 8.27 17.26 -0.57
N ALA A 88 9.19 18.03 0.01
CA ALA A 88 9.54 17.92 1.43
C ALA A 88 8.36 18.28 2.35
N GLU A 89 7.40 19.04 1.85
CA GLU A 89 6.19 19.47 2.57
C GLU A 89 5.07 18.42 2.49
N ASP A 90 5.17 17.42 1.60
CA ASP A 90 4.17 16.35 1.48
C ASP A 90 4.32 15.37 2.64
N PRO A 91 3.38 15.32 3.60
CA PRO A 91 3.53 14.46 4.77
C PRO A 91 3.43 12.99 4.36
N THR A 92 4.36 12.17 4.82
CA THR A 92 4.31 10.72 4.59
C THR A 92 3.88 9.94 5.85
N ILE A 93 3.26 8.78 5.68
CA ILE A 93 2.92 7.87 6.79
C ILE A 93 4.16 7.52 7.63
N ALA A 94 5.33 7.42 7.01
CA ALA A 94 6.59 7.16 7.70
C ALA A 94 7.00 8.34 8.60
N GLU A 95 6.89 9.58 8.12
CA GLU A 95 7.16 10.78 8.92
C GLU A 95 6.15 10.97 10.03
N LEU A 96 4.88 10.63 9.80
CA LEU A 96 3.85 10.66 10.83
C LEU A 96 4.14 9.66 11.95
N LEU A 97 4.65 8.46 11.63
CA LEU A 97 4.93 7.42 12.63
C LEU A 97 6.24 7.65 13.42
N LYS A 98 7.25 8.31 12.84
CA LYS A 98 8.56 8.55 13.48
C LYS A 98 8.46 9.23 14.86
N PRO A 99 7.71 10.34 15.05
CA PRO A 99 7.53 11.00 16.36
C PRO A 99 6.90 10.10 17.42
N HIS A 100 6.14 9.07 17.02
CA HIS A 100 5.59 8.06 17.92
C HIS A 100 6.59 6.94 18.26
N GLY A 101 7.88 7.10 17.91
CA GLY A 101 8.96 6.18 18.19
C GLY A 101 8.97 4.94 17.29
N TYR A 102 8.39 5.01 16.09
CA TYR A 102 8.46 3.90 15.14
C TYR A 102 9.77 3.97 14.36
N VAL A 103 10.42 2.82 14.19
CA VAL A 103 11.48 2.65 13.20
C VAL A 103 10.81 2.31 11.88
N THR A 104 11.08 3.10 10.84
CA THR A 104 10.45 2.93 9.53
C THR A 104 11.46 2.45 8.49
N GLY A 105 11.00 1.62 7.56
CA GLY A 105 11.80 1.10 6.45
C GLY A 105 10.94 0.73 5.25
N GLN A 106 11.50 0.86 4.05
CA GLN A 106 10.88 0.49 2.77
C GLN A 106 11.85 -0.41 2.00
N PHE A 107 11.32 -1.48 1.41
CA PHE A 107 12.10 -2.44 0.63
C PHE A 107 11.37 -2.75 -0.68
N GLY A 108 12.04 -2.58 -1.81
CA GLY A 108 11.42 -2.67 -3.13
C GLY A 108 10.90 -1.31 -3.64
N LYS A 109 10.05 -1.35 -4.67
CA LYS A 109 9.56 -0.17 -5.38
C LYS A 109 8.75 0.77 -4.48
#